data_AF-A0AAD6VUW6-F1
#
_entry.id   AF-A0AAD6VUW6-F1
#
_cell.length_a   1.000
_cell.length_b   1.000
_cell.length_c   1.000
_cell.angle_alpha   90.00
_cell.angle_beta   90.00
_cell.angle_gamma   90.00
#
_symmetry.space_group_name_H-M   'P 1'
#
loop_
_entity.id
_entity.type
_entity.pdbx_description
1 polymer ?
#
loop_
_entity_poly.entity_id
_entity_poly.type
_entity_poly.pdbx_seq_one_letter_code
_entity_poly.pdbx_strand_id
1 'polypeptide(L)' 'MANLAATYRYLGQFEEAKELEVLVLEQRKKLLGDHHLYTLTAMANLAATYRNLAQFDKAK' A
#
# COMPACT_ATOMS: atom_id res chain seq x y z
N MET A 1 4.80 6.55 -8.10
CA MET A 1 4.87 5.42 -7.15
C MET A 1 3.54 4.69 -6.99
N ALA A 2 2.40 5.36 -6.71
CA ALA A 2 1.09 4.69 -6.66
C ALA A 2 0.72 3.89 -7.93
N ASN A 3 1.17 4.37 -9.11
CA ASN A 3 0.94 3.68 -10.38
C ASN A 3 1.73 2.37 -10.53
N LEU A 4 2.90 2.25 -9.89
CA LEU A 4 3.74 1.05 -10.04
C LEU A 4 3.24 -0.10 -9.17
N ALA A 5 2.80 0.19 -7.94
CA ALA A 5 2.18 -0.82 -7.06
C ALA A 5 0.88 -1.37 -7.68
N ALA A 6 0.07 -0.49 -8.28
CA ALA A 6 -1.13 -0.90 -8.99
C ALA A 6 -0.81 -1.84 -10.16
N THR A 7 0.25 -1.56 -10.93
CA THR A 7 0.70 -2.43 -12.01
C THR A 7 1.14 -3.80 -11.48
N TYR A 8 1.91 -3.86 -10.40
CA TYR A 8 2.30 -5.13 -9.79
C TYR A 8 1.09 -5.96 -9.34
N ARG A 9 0.08 -5.34 -8.72
CA ARG A 9 -1.17 -6.01 -8.37
C ARG A 9 -1.90 -6.56 -9.60
N TYR A 10 -1.94 -5.81 -10.69
CA TYR A 10 -2.55 -6.27 -11.95
C TYR A 10 -1.82 -7.49 -12.55
N LEU A 11 -0.50 -7.58 -12.35
CA LEU A 11 0.32 -8.70 -12.80
C LEU A 11 0.33 -9.88 -11.82
N GLY A 12 -0.38 -9.79 -10.69
CA GLY A 12 -0.38 -10.82 -9.64
C GLY A 12 0.87 -10.82 -8.75
N GLN A 13 1.74 -9.82 -8.89
CA GLN A 13 2.97 -9.63 -8.11
C GLN A 13 2.67 -8.89 -6.81
N PHE A 14 1.90 -9.52 -5.93
CA PHE A 14 1.37 -8.85 -4.74
C PHE A 14 2.42 -8.57 -3.66
N GLU A 15 3.52 -9.33 -3.61
CA GLU A 15 4.60 -9.08 -2.65
C GLU A 15 5.40 -7.83 -3.01
N GLU A 16 5.74 -7.66 -4.29
CA GLU A 16 6.42 -6.47 -4.82
C GLU A 16 5.54 -5.22 -4.71
N ALA A 17 4.23 -5.37 -4.93
CA ALA A 17 3.26 -4.30 -4.68
C ALA A 17 3.26 -3.87 -3.20
N LYS A 18 3.26 -4.84 -2.28
CA LYS A 18 3.24 -4.61 -0.84
C LYS A 18 4.50 -3.86 -0.38
N GLU A 19 5.68 -4.31 -0.78
CA GLU A 19 6.94 -3.65 -0.40
C GLU A 19 6.96 -2.19 -0.83
N LEU A 20 6.52 -1.92 -2.06
CA LEU A 20 6.46 -0.56 -2.58
C LEU A 20 5.42 0.30 -1.84
N GLU A 21 4.25 -0.26 -1.54
CA GLU A 21 3.19 0.44 -0.81
C GLU A 21 3.60 0.76 0.65
N VAL A 22 4.30 -0.14 1.33
CA VAL A 22 4.87 0.10 2.67
C VAL A 22 5.88 1.26 2.62
N LEU A 23 6.81 1.24 1.65
CA LEU A 23 7.80 2.31 1.53
C LEU A 23 7.16 3.68 1.25
N VAL A 24 6.14 3.72 0.39
CA VAL A 24 5.37 4.94 0.11
C VAL A 24 4.63 5.42 1.35
N LEU A 25 4.01 4.50 2.11
CA LEU A 25 3.27 4.83 3.31
C LEU A 25 4.19 5.45 4.36
N GLU A 26 5.33 4.83 4.66
CA GLU A 26 6.30 5.36 5.63
C GLU A 26 6.79 6.77 5.26
N GLN A 27 7.11 7.00 3.99
CA GLN A 27 7.53 8.32 3.53
C GLN A 27 6.41 9.36 3.64
N ARG A 28 5.17 8.99 3.32
CA ARG A 28 4.01 9.88 3.46
C ARG A 28 3.71 10.19 4.92
N LYS A 29 3.78 9.21 5.82
CA LYS A 29 3.65 9.43 7.27
C LYS A 29 4.71 10.42 7.77
N LYS A 30 5.97 10.24 7.35
CA LYS A 30 7.07 11.13 7.74
C LYS A 30 6.92 12.57 7.21
N LEU A 31 6.45 12.74 5.98
CA LEU A 31 6.37 14.05 5.32
C LEU A 31 5.07 14.80 5.60
N LEU A 32 3.95 14.09 5.69
CA LEU A 32 2.60 14.66 5.69
C LEU A 32 1.83 14.35 6.98
N GLY A 33 2.30 13.39 7.77
CA GLY A 33 1.60 12.89 8.95
C GLY A 33 0.55 11.82 8.63
N ASP A 34 0.04 11.20 9.69
CA ASP A 34 -0.83 10.02 9.62
C ASP A 34 -2.23 10.32 9.07
N HIS A 35 -2.75 11.52 9.36
CA HIS A 35 -4.12 11.91 9.03
C HIS A 35 -4.24 12.59 7.66
N HIS A 36 -3.12 12.76 6.95
CA HIS A 36 -3.14 13.39 5.64
C HIS A 36 -3.84 12.50 4.62
N LEU A 37 -4.66 13.09 3.73
CA LEU A 37 -5.46 12.37 2.74
C LEU A 37 -4.61 11.37 1.93
N TYR A 38 -3.43 11.79 1.46
CA TYR A 38 -2.52 10.91 0.73
C TYR A 38 -1.94 9.77 1.55
N THR A 39 -1.76 9.94 2.86
CA THR A 39 -1.32 8.86 3.75
C THR A 39 -2.45 7.84 3.88
N LEU A 40 -3.69 8.28 4.11
CA LEU A 40 -4.87 7.43 4.17
C LEU A 40 -5.11 6.66 2.87
N THR A 41 -4.92 7.31 1.70
CA THR A 41 -4.99 6.62 0.40
C THR A 41 -3.93 5.53 0.27
N ALA A 42 -2.71 5.76 0.76
CA ALA A 42 -1.65 4.74 0.74
C ALA A 42 -2.00 3.55 1.65
N MET A 43 -2.58 3.80 2.84
CA MET A 43 -3.06 2.75 3.73
C MET A 43 -4.16 1.90 3.07
N ALA A 44 -5.11 2.53 2.39
CA ALA A 44 -6.19 1.82 1.69
C ALA A 44 -5.66 0.93 0.56
N ASN A 45 -4.65 1.38 -0.19
CA ASN A 45 -4.00 0.58 -1.22
C ASN A 45 -3.28 -0.62 -0.62
N LEU A 46 -2.51 -0.41 0.45
CA LEU A 46 -1.81 -1.47 1.17
C LEU A 46 -2.77 -2.53 1.73
N ALA A 47 -3.91 -2.11 2.30
CA ALA A 47 -4.96 -3.02 2.75
C ALA A 47 -5.55 -3.85 1.60
N ALA A 48 -5.75 -3.25 0.43
CA ALA A 48 -6.22 -3.98 -0.75
C ALA A 48 -5.19 -5.04 -1.22
N THR A 49 -3.90 -4.75 -1.13
CA THR A 49 -2.83 -5.72 -1.44
C THR A 49 -2.80 -6.87 -0.44
N TYR A 50 -2.90 -6.59 0.86
CA TYR A 50 -3.00 -7.64 1.89
C TYR A 50 -4.21 -8.56 1.70
N ARG A 51 -5.36 -8.02 1.28
CA ARG A 51 -6.53 -8.85 0.94
C ARG A 51 -6.24 -9.82 -0.22
N ASN A 52 -5.49 -9.39 -1.23
CA ASN A 52 -5.11 -10.26 -2.36
C ASN A 52 -4.08 -11.32 -1.97
N LEU A 53 -3.23 -11.04 -0.98
CA LEU A 53 -2.29 -12.00 -0.40
C LEU A 53 -2.94 -13.00 0.58
N ALA A 54 -4.27 -12.94 0.77
CA ALA A 54 -5.00 -13.66 1.82
C ALA A 54 -4.47 -13.42 3.26
N GLN A 55 -3.73 -12.32 3.47
CA GLN A 55 -3.19 -11.90 4.77
C GLN A 55 -4.17 -10.94 5.47
N PHE A 56 -5.37 -11.43 5.77
CA PHE A 56 -6.46 -10.60 6.29
C PHE A 56 -6.16 -9.93 7.64
N ASP A 57 -5.34 -10.56 8.48
CA ASP A 57 -4.96 -10.01 9.79
C ASP A 57 -4.12 -8.73 9.69
N LYS A 58 -3.46 -8.50 8.55
CA LYS A 58 -2.65 -7.31 8.27
C LYS A 58 -3.37 -6.25 7.44
N ALA A 59 -4.60 -6.55 6.98
CA ALA A 59 -5.43 -5.65 6.18
C ALA A 59 -6.36 -4.77 7.02
N LYS A 60 -6.34 -4.92 8.34
CA LYS A 60 -7.21 -4.25 9.31
C LYS A 60 -6.50 -3.05 9.93
#